data_AF-A0A9N9AWS0-F1
#
_entry.id   AF-A0A9N9AWS0-F1
#
_cell.length_a   1.000
_cell.length_b   1.000
_cell.length_c   1.000
_cell.angle_alpha   90.00
_cell.angle_beta   90.00
_cell.angle_gamma   90.00
#
_symmetry.space_group_name_H-M   'P 1'
#
loop_
_entity.id
_entity.type
_entity.pdbx_description
1 polymer ?
#
loop_
_entity_poly.entity_id
_entity_poly.type
_entity_poly.pdbx_seq_one_letter_code
_entity_poly.pdbx_strand_id
1 'polypeptide(L)' 'MTAKLYRQGMAVQRWDFGNAKKHSRDPVNDPAGCNAPNLPAYQITIHISEVFWDPPFPITPAGLL' A
#
# COMPACT_ATOMS: atom_id res chain seq x y z
N MET A 1 -12.55 -6.60 -6.53
CA MET A 1 -11.87 -5.28 -6.69
C MET A 1 -10.41 -5.45 -6.28
N THR A 2 -9.45 -4.66 -6.79
CA THR A 2 -8.02 -4.82 -6.44
C THR A 2 -7.45 -3.50 -5.95
N ALA A 3 -6.75 -3.49 -4.81
CA ALA A 3 -5.95 -2.35 -4.36
C ALA A 3 -4.46 -2.66 -4.50
N LYS A 4 -3.67 -1.61 -4.71
CA LYS A 4 -2.21 -1.68 -4.77
C LYS A 4 -1.62 -0.55 -3.95
N LEU A 5 -0.63 -0.87 -3.11
CA LEU A 5 0.16 0.13 -2.39
C LEU A 5 1.55 0.21 -3.00
N TYR A 6 1.92 1.42 -3.40
CA TYR A 6 3.23 1.76 -3.92
C TYR A 6 3.98 2.55 -2.84
N ARG A 7 5.16 2.07 -2.46
CA ARG A 7 6.08 2.75 -1.55
C ARG A 7 7.46 2.77 -2.18
N GLN A 8 8.16 3.89 -2.07
CA GLN A 8 9.50 4.01 -2.63
C GLN A 8 10.45 3.02 -1.94
N GLY A 9 11.26 2.31 -2.73
CA GLY A 9 12.22 1.33 -2.21
C GLY A 9 11.60 0.03 -1.66
N MET A 10 10.28 -0.17 -1.77
CA MET A 10 9.60 -1.37 -1.31
C MET A 10 8.88 -2.11 -2.44
N ALA A 11 8.70 -3.43 -2.27
CA ALA A 11 7.87 -4.22 -3.15
C ALA A 11 6.41 -3.76 -3.11
N VAL A 12 5.75 -3.76 -4.27
CA VAL A 12 4.34 -3.38 -4.39
C VAL A 12 3.46 -4.40 -3.68
N GLN A 13 2.68 -3.93 -2.71
CA GLN A 13 1.68 -4.76 -2.04
C GLN A 13 0.36 -4.72 -2.82
N ARG A 14 -0.30 -5.87 -2.96
CA ARG A 14 -1.54 -6.00 -3.73
C ARG A 14 -2.55 -6.86 -2.96
N TRP A 15 -3.79 -6.41 -2.94
CA TRP A 15 -4.89 -7.16 -2.31
C TRP A 15 -6.10 -7.21 -3.24
N ASP A 16 -6.76 -8.35 -3.26
CA ASP A 16 -8.07 -8.52 -3.89
C ASP A 16 -9.17 -8.47 -2.83
N PHE A 17 -10.25 -7.77 -3.15
CA PHE A 17 -11.38 -7.47 -2.28
C PHE A 17 -12.68 -8.02 -2.84
N GLY A 18 -13.57 -8.38 -1.92
CA GLY A 18 -14.90 -8.94 -2.19
C GLY A 18 -14.93 -10.45 -2.02
N ASN A 19 -16.01 -11.09 -2.48
CA ASN A 19 -16.19 -12.53 -2.30
C ASN A 19 -15.35 -13.40 -3.25
N ALA A 20 -14.83 -12.83 -4.35
CA ALA A 20 -14.08 -13.55 -5.36
C ALA A 20 -12.81 -12.79 -5.75
N LYS A 21 -11.69 -13.51 -5.93
CA LYS A 21 -10.46 -12.91 -6.46
C LYS A 21 -10.67 -12.43 -7.89
N LYS A 22 -10.06 -11.30 -8.24
CA LYS A 22 -10.11 -10.79 -9.60
C LYS A 22 -9.33 -11.76 -10.50
N HIS A 23 -9.97 -12.26 -11.56
CA HIS A 23 -9.44 -13.26 -12.50
C HIS A 23 -9.38 -14.72 -12.01
N SER A 24 -9.99 -15.05 -10.86
CA SER A 24 -10.17 -16.47 -10.52
C SER A 24 -11.11 -17.15 -11.52
N ARG A 25 -10.77 -18.39 -11.91
CA ARG A 25 -11.64 -19.27 -12.71
C ARG A 25 -12.57 -20.11 -11.83
N ASP A 26 -12.35 -20.11 -10.51
CA ASP A 26 -13.15 -20.81 -9.52
C ASP A 26 -13.42 -19.87 -8.33
N PRO A 27 -14.34 -18.91 -8.47
CA PRO A 27 -14.58 -17.90 -7.45
C PRO A 27 -15.22 -18.45 -6.17
N VAL A 28 -15.71 -19.71 -6.18
CA VAL A 28 -16.35 -20.34 -5.01
C VAL A 28 -15.30 -20.98 -4.12
N ASN A 29 -14.34 -21.71 -4.70
CA ASN A 29 -13.28 -22.38 -3.93
C ASN A 29 -12.00 -21.53 -3.81
N ASP A 30 -11.93 -20.38 -4.48
CA ASP A 30 -10.82 -19.43 -4.40
C ASP A 30 -11.31 -18.00 -4.07
N PRO A 31 -11.89 -17.78 -2.89
CA PRO A 31 -12.40 -16.48 -2.49
C PRO A 31 -11.26 -15.48 -2.29
N ALA A 32 -11.56 -14.18 -2.42
CA ALA A 32 -10.59 -13.17 -2.05
C ALA A 32 -10.44 -13.14 -0.53
N GLY A 33 -9.20 -13.00 -0.05
CA GLY A 33 -8.97 -12.99 1.38
C GLY A 33 -9.43 -11.71 2.08
N CYS A 34 -9.72 -10.62 1.35
CA CYS A 34 -10.33 -9.41 1.90
C CYS A 34 -11.84 -9.37 1.61
N ASN A 35 -12.62 -10.14 2.36
CA ASN A 35 -14.06 -10.29 2.18
C ASN A 35 -14.91 -9.68 3.31
N ALA A 36 -14.28 -9.17 4.37
CA ALA A 36 -14.96 -8.56 5.52
C ALA A 36 -14.24 -7.27 5.96
N PRO A 37 -14.96 -6.34 6.61
CA PRO A 37 -14.33 -5.16 7.21
C PRO A 37 -13.39 -5.57 8.37
N ASN A 38 -12.39 -4.72 8.63
CA ASN A 38 -11.49 -4.82 9.79
C ASN A 38 -10.60 -6.08 9.87
N LEU A 39 -10.31 -6.72 8.74
CA LEU A 39 -9.35 -7.82 8.68
C LEU A 39 -7.90 -7.29 8.86
N PRO A 40 -7.14 -7.72 9.88
CA PRO A 40 -5.82 -7.15 10.19
C PRO A 40 -4.81 -7.24 9.05
N ALA A 41 -4.85 -8.32 8.26
CA ALA A 41 -3.95 -8.53 7.12
C ALA A 41 -4.15 -7.54 5.96
N TYR A 42 -5.23 -6.76 6.00
CA TYR A 42 -5.63 -5.79 4.97
C TYR A 42 -5.70 -4.35 5.51
N GLN A 43 -5.20 -4.14 6.73
CA GLN A 43 -5.02 -2.81 7.30
C GLN A 43 -3.58 -2.34 7.11
N ILE A 44 -3.41 -1.06 6.78
CA ILE A 44 -2.10 -0.43 6.65
C ILE A 44 -2.08 0.86 7.44
N THR A 45 -0.93 1.15 8.07
CA THR A 45 -0.62 2.47 8.59
C THR A 45 0.24 3.18 7.55
N ILE A 46 -0.21 4.34 7.09
CA ILE A 46 0.56 5.22 6.20
C ILE A 46 0.98 6.42 7.04
N HIS A 47 2.27 6.60 7.23
CA HIS A 47 2.76 7.77 7.98
C HIS A 47 2.58 9.04 7.16
N ILE A 48 2.31 10.16 7.82
CA ILE A 48 2.15 11.48 7.17
C ILE A 48 3.40 11.82 6.33
N SER A 49 4.59 11.46 6.79
CA SER A 49 5.85 11.65 6.05
C SER A 49 5.97 10.82 4.76
N GLU A 50 5.20 9.74 4.61
CA GLU A 50 5.10 8.98 3.36
C GLU A 50 4.16 9.65 2.34
N VAL A 51 3.22 10.48 2.81
CA VAL A 51 2.26 11.21 1.98
C VAL A 51 2.78 12.60 1.62
N PHE A 52 3.30 13.31 2.62
CA PHE A 52 3.86 14.64 2.53
C PHE A 52 5.38 14.54 2.71
N TRP A 53 6.02 13.78 1.82
CA TRP A 53 7.47 13.67 1.85
C TRP A 53 8.10 15.02 1.52
N ASP A 54 8.82 15.58 2.50
CA ASP A 54 9.68 16.75 2.32
C ASP A 54 11.14 16.25 2.26
N PRO A 55 11.80 16.28 1.09
CA PRO A 55 13.19 15.89 1.00
C PRO A 55 14.04 16.76 1.92
N PRO A 56 15.02 16.19 2.64
CA PRO A 56 16.08 17.01 3.17
C PRO A 56 16.77 17.72 2.01
N PHE A 57 16.67 19.06 1.97
CA PHE A 57 17.45 19.86 1.03
C PHE A 57 18.94 19.66 1.33
N PRO A 58 19.80 19.49 0.32
CA PRO A 58 21.23 19.51 0.55
C PRO A 58 21.60 20.88 1.10
N ILE A 59 22.05 20.93 2.35
CA ILE A 59 22.63 22.12 2.95
C ILE A 59 23.93 22.38 2.17
N THR A 60 23.96 23.41 1.32
CA THR A 60 25.21 23.86 0.72
C THR A 60 26.04 24.57 1.79
N PRO A 61 27.37 24.41 1.83
CA PRO A 61 28.24 25.02 2.85
C PRO A 61 28.25 26.56 2.92
N ALA A 62 27.42 27.25 2.14
CA ALA A 62 27.45 28.71 1.99
C ALA A 62 26.70 29.48 3.10
N GLY A 63 26.10 28.79 4.08
CA GLY A 63 25.30 29.42 5.15
C GLY A 63 26.04 29.80 6.44
N LEU A 64 27.38 29.82 6.44
CA LEU A 64 28.20 30.12 7.64
C LEU A 64 29.09 31.37 7.49
N LEU A 65 28.69 32.35 6.66
CA LEU A 65 29.33 33.67 6.60
C LEU A 65 28.42 34.74 7.22
#